data_AF-A0A8J5CJ31-F1
#
_entry.id   AF-A0A8J5CJ31-F1
#
_cell.length_a   1.000
_cell.length_b   1.000
_cell.length_c   1.000
_cell.angle_alpha   90.00
_cell.angle_beta   90.00
_cell.angle_gamma   90.00
#
_symmetry.space_group_name_H-M   'P 1'
#
loop_
_entity.id
_entity.type
_entity.pdbx_description
1 polymer ?
#
loop_
_entity_poly.entity_id
_entity_poly.type
_entity_poly.pdbx_seq_one_letter_code
_entity_poly.pdbx_strand_id
1 'polypeptide(L)'
;MAITPLAYQCFKRRFHMKKTQVKQVAYADDLTGAGKITDLKKWWALVKENGLTIGYTPNATKSILIVKPEHYENGLRLFSDSGVIVTKDGQRHLGAVIGTEDFKAKYVGEKVSEWVKEVGALSGMAKTEPHAAYSAFTHGLQHRWSFVKRTIPGISLLLRPLEESIRKTFLPALLKSNIIIGDNVRELLTFPPKLGGMGITSPEKLADEKNRNFINLTSSLTEKIIAQDANGETDQNAILELKKTISRDRQSAQVESLERLKGALLDDTVRKIHTAHKTGASNWLTCLPIRAKGFSLNKQEFVDAVALRYGWPVEGIPKTCVCGVPNNVDHTITCKRGGFVCIRHDEVRDVTASMLREVCRDVSTEPTLLPIDGEQLQYRTANTANEARPEWT
;
A
#
# COMPACT_ATOMS: atom_id res chain seq x y z
N MET A 1 4.93 -2.93 32.40
CA MET A 1 6.33 -2.82 32.85
C MET A 1 7.05 -1.86 31.91
N ALA A 2 7.33 -0.64 32.36
CA ALA A 2 7.98 0.40 31.56
C ALA A 2 9.28 0.80 32.26
N ILE A 3 10.41 0.38 31.71
CA ILE A 3 11.74 0.80 32.17
C ILE A 3 12.25 1.83 31.16
N THR A 4 11.80 3.08 31.33
CA THR A 4 12.39 4.34 30.84
C THR A 4 11.52 5.46 31.43
N PRO A 5 12.04 6.45 32.19
CA PRO A 5 13.16 7.31 31.77
C PRO A 5 14.02 7.89 32.93
N LEU A 6 14.46 7.09 33.92
CA LEU A 6 15.34 7.64 34.97
C LEU A 6 16.69 8.11 34.41
N ALA A 7 17.31 7.35 33.49
CA ALA A 7 18.61 7.71 32.94
C ALA A 7 18.60 9.00 32.10
N TYR A 8 17.62 9.21 31.21
CA TYR A 8 17.55 10.42 30.37
C TYR A 8 17.08 11.66 31.13
N GLN A 9 16.15 11.53 32.09
CA GLN A 9 15.81 12.66 32.97
C GLN A 9 16.99 13.03 33.89
N CYS A 10 17.76 12.05 34.38
CA CYS A 10 19.03 12.30 35.05
C CYS A 10 20.05 12.96 34.11
N PHE A 11 20.08 12.57 32.82
CA PHE A 11 20.91 13.21 31.80
C PHE A 11 20.52 14.68 31.57
N LYS A 12 19.23 14.99 31.35
CA LYS A 12 18.70 16.36 31.22
C LYS A 12 18.88 17.20 32.48
N ARG A 13 18.74 16.62 33.68
CA ARG A 13 18.91 17.34 34.96
C ARG A 13 20.39 17.63 35.29
N ARG A 14 21.32 16.73 34.94
CA ARG A 14 22.78 16.90 35.15
C ARG A 14 23.42 17.74 34.05
N PHE A 15 22.95 17.64 32.80
CA PHE A 15 23.22 18.64 31.77
C PHE A 15 22.42 19.90 32.08
N HIS A 16 22.92 20.74 32.98
CA HIS A 16 22.38 22.07 33.16
C HIS A 16 22.45 22.81 31.81
N MET A 17 21.30 22.95 31.14
CA MET A 17 21.13 23.62 29.84
C MET A 17 21.66 25.05 29.80
N LYS A 18 22.05 25.62 30.95
CA LYS A 18 22.65 26.94 31.09
C LYS A 18 24.09 27.05 30.59
N LYS A 19 24.82 25.95 30.34
CA LYS A 19 26.26 26.01 29.97
C LYS A 19 26.55 26.00 28.46
N THR A 20 25.60 25.58 27.61
CA THR A 20 25.78 25.53 26.15
C THR A 20 24.50 25.93 25.43
N GLN A 21 24.59 26.66 24.31
CA GLN A 21 23.43 27.00 23.47
C GLN A 21 23.02 25.87 22.51
N VAL A 22 23.53 24.65 22.71
CA VAL A 22 23.24 23.47 21.87
C VAL A 22 21.83 22.96 22.19
N LYS A 23 21.02 22.79 21.15
CA LYS A 23 19.74 22.08 21.24
C LYS A 23 20.00 20.59 21.07
N GLN A 24 19.45 19.76 21.95
CA GLN A 24 19.69 18.32 21.91
C GLN A 24 18.42 17.51 21.82
N VAL A 25 18.51 16.35 21.19
CA VAL A 25 17.44 15.35 21.09
C VAL A 25 18.07 13.98 21.28
N ALA A 26 17.34 13.08 21.93
CA ALA A 26 17.76 11.69 22.06
C ALA A 26 16.62 10.76 21.67
N TYR A 27 16.96 9.69 20.97
CA TYR A 27 16.06 8.58 20.70
C TYR A 27 16.75 7.30 21.14
N ALA A 28 16.30 6.73 22.26
CA ALA A 28 17.03 5.67 22.96
C ALA A 28 18.48 6.09 23.27
N ASP A 29 19.47 5.38 22.73
CA ASP A 29 20.91 5.65 22.87
C ASP A 29 21.45 6.66 21.84
N ASP A 30 20.71 6.93 20.77
CA ASP A 30 21.09 7.90 19.74
C ASP A 30 20.89 9.34 20.25
N LEU A 31 21.97 9.95 20.74
CA LEU A 31 22.02 11.35 21.17
C LEU A 31 22.49 12.26 20.03
N THR A 32 21.77 13.36 19.80
CA THR A 32 22.09 14.35 18.76
C THR A 32 22.04 15.76 19.31
N GLY A 33 23.02 16.59 18.93
CA GLY A 33 23.11 18.00 19.29
C GLY A 33 23.22 18.88 18.04
N ALA A 34 22.55 20.04 18.06
CA ALA A 34 22.58 21.03 16.99
C ALA A 34 22.90 22.43 17.57
N GLY A 35 23.87 23.13 16.98
CA GLY A 35 24.31 24.44 17.44
C GLY A 35 25.56 24.93 16.70
N LYS A 36 26.20 25.98 17.23
CA LYS A 36 27.48 26.48 16.71
C LYS A 36 28.59 25.45 16.97
N ILE A 37 29.56 25.32 16.06
CA ILE A 37 30.63 24.31 16.15
C ILE A 37 31.42 24.41 17.47
N THR A 38 31.70 25.63 17.93
CA THR A 38 32.37 25.88 19.22
C THR A 38 31.57 25.37 20.41
N ASP A 39 30.24 25.51 20.37
CA ASP A 39 29.35 25.06 21.44
C ASP A 39 29.12 23.55 21.36
N LEU A 40 29.08 22.97 20.16
CA LEU A 40 29.04 21.52 19.94
C LEU A 40 30.29 20.83 20.49
N LYS A 41 31.47 21.46 20.36
CA LYS A 41 32.72 20.94 20.94
C LYS A 41 32.66 20.89 22.47
N LYS A 42 32.18 21.97 23.10
CA LYS A 42 31.96 22.03 24.55
C LYS A 42 30.92 20.98 24.99
N TRP A 43 29.83 20.88 24.24
CA TRP A 43 28.78 19.89 24.49
C TRP A 43 29.31 18.46 24.41
N TRP A 44 30.11 18.12 23.39
CA TRP A 44 30.74 16.80 23.25
C TRP A 44 31.65 16.44 24.44
N ALA A 45 32.44 17.40 24.93
CA ALA A 45 33.26 17.20 26.13
C ALA A 45 32.39 16.91 27.37
N LEU A 46 31.29 17.67 27.54
CA LEU A 46 30.33 17.43 28.61
C LEU A 46 29.64 16.06 28.50
N VAL A 47 29.36 15.57 27.28
CA VAL A 47 28.78 14.23 27.05
C VAL A 47 29.75 13.13 27.43
N LYS A 48 31.04 13.28 27.12
CA LYS A 48 32.07 12.34 27.55
C LYS A 48 32.21 12.32 29.08
N GLU A 49 32.33 13.48 29.70
CA GLU A 49 32.55 13.59 31.15
C GLU A 49 31.33 13.11 31.96
N ASN A 50 30.15 13.64 31.67
CA ASN A 50 28.94 13.32 32.43
C ASN A 50 28.33 11.97 32.04
N GLY A 51 28.56 11.51 30.81
CA GLY A 51 28.12 10.20 30.34
C GLY A 51 28.62 9.08 31.24
N LEU A 52 29.90 9.10 31.63
CA LEU A 52 30.48 8.08 32.51
C LEU A 52 29.71 7.94 33.83
N THR A 53 29.22 9.06 34.39
CA THR A 53 28.50 9.06 35.69
C THR A 53 27.17 8.32 35.66
N ILE A 54 26.65 8.02 34.47
CA ILE A 54 25.42 7.25 34.27
C ILE A 54 25.65 5.96 33.47
N GLY A 55 26.92 5.55 33.28
CA GLY A 55 27.29 4.37 32.51
C GLY A 55 27.14 4.52 30.99
N TYR A 56 27.08 5.75 30.46
CA TYR A 56 27.01 6.02 29.03
C TYR A 56 28.38 6.49 28.50
N THR A 57 28.98 5.73 27.58
CA THR A 57 30.25 6.10 26.96
C THR A 57 30.04 6.35 25.46
N PRO A 58 30.07 7.61 25.00
CA PRO A 58 29.84 7.91 23.59
C PRO A 58 30.99 7.37 22.72
N ASN A 59 30.65 6.65 21.67
CA ASN A 59 31.64 6.10 20.74
C ASN A 59 32.05 7.15 19.70
N ALA A 60 33.25 7.72 19.86
CA ALA A 60 33.77 8.75 18.95
C ALA A 60 33.82 8.31 17.49
N THR A 61 34.25 7.06 17.23
CA THR A 61 34.41 6.52 15.86
C THR A 61 33.09 6.34 15.13
N LYS A 62 31.97 6.23 15.86
CA LYS A 62 30.62 6.18 15.32
C LYS A 62 29.91 7.53 15.34
N SER A 63 30.49 8.52 16.03
CA SER A 63 29.94 9.86 16.15
C SER A 63 30.33 10.69 14.94
N ILE A 64 29.34 11.39 14.39
CA ILE A 64 29.49 12.11 13.13
C ILE A 64 29.07 13.57 13.33
N LEU A 65 29.97 14.49 12.98
CA LEU A 65 29.71 15.92 12.94
C LEU A 65 29.38 16.32 11.50
N ILE A 66 28.14 16.71 11.27
CA ILE A 66 27.70 17.28 9.99
C ILE A 66 27.89 18.79 10.06
N VAL A 67 28.68 19.34 9.15
CA VAL A 67 28.95 20.78 9.06
C VAL A 67 28.56 21.33 7.70
N LYS A 68 28.17 22.61 7.66
CA LYS A 68 27.99 23.30 6.39
C LYS A 68 29.33 23.39 5.64
N PRO A 69 29.34 23.38 4.29
CA PRO A 69 30.57 23.43 3.50
C PRO A 69 31.51 24.59 3.90
N GLU A 70 30.96 25.78 4.21
CA GLU A 70 31.77 26.95 4.62
C GLU A 70 32.51 26.78 5.97
N HIS A 71 32.13 25.79 6.77
CA HIS A 71 32.69 25.55 8.10
C HIS A 71 33.43 24.22 8.23
N TYR A 72 33.63 23.53 7.11
CA TYR A 72 34.28 22.21 7.09
C TYR A 72 35.69 22.23 7.67
N GLU A 73 36.52 23.17 7.22
CA GLU A 73 37.89 23.36 7.73
C GLU A 73 37.91 23.67 9.23
N ASN A 74 36.98 24.49 9.70
CA ASN A 74 36.87 24.84 11.13
C ASN A 74 36.44 23.62 11.96
N GLY A 75 35.49 22.83 11.45
CA GLY A 75 35.05 21.58 12.05
C GLY A 75 36.20 20.57 12.19
N LEU A 76 36.98 20.37 11.12
CA LEU A 76 38.16 19.50 11.12
C LEU A 76 39.18 19.94 12.16
N ARG A 77 39.51 21.23 12.21
CA ARG A 77 40.48 21.78 13.18
C ARG A 77 40.02 21.53 14.63
N LEU A 78 38.77 21.88 14.95
CA LEU A 78 38.23 21.81 16.32
C LEU A 78 37.98 20.38 16.83
N PHE A 79 37.72 19.42 15.93
CA PHE A 79 37.41 18.03 16.28
C PHE A 79 38.52 17.03 15.95
N SER A 80 39.68 17.50 15.47
CA SER A 80 40.86 16.68 15.12
C SER A 80 41.34 15.75 16.25
N ASP A 81 41.30 16.25 17.49
CA ASP A 81 41.65 15.56 18.74
C ASP A 81 40.55 14.61 19.27
N SER A 82 39.36 14.62 18.67
CA SER A 82 38.15 14.03 19.28
C SER A 82 37.82 12.63 18.79
N GLY A 83 38.42 12.21 17.67
CA GLY A 83 38.11 10.95 16.97
C GLY A 83 36.74 10.92 16.29
N VAL A 84 36.08 12.07 16.15
CA VAL A 84 34.75 12.24 15.54
C VAL A 84 34.90 12.42 14.03
N ILE A 85 34.05 11.75 13.25
CA ILE A 85 34.07 11.87 11.79
C ILE A 85 33.38 13.18 11.39
N VAL A 86 34.07 14.04 10.64
CA VAL A 86 33.50 15.30 10.14
C VAL A 86 33.10 15.13 8.68
N THR A 87 31.86 15.49 8.33
CA THR A 87 31.34 15.42 6.96
C THR A 87 30.63 16.72 6.58
N LYS A 88 30.77 17.11 5.31
CA LYS A 88 30.03 18.24 4.71
C LYS A 88 28.88 17.80 3.80
N ASP A 89 28.89 16.54 3.37
CA ASP A 89 27.96 16.04 2.34
C ASP A 89 26.63 15.63 2.97
N GLY A 90 26.67 15.02 4.16
CA GLY A 90 25.50 14.56 4.88
C GLY A 90 25.72 13.24 5.61
N GLN A 91 24.72 12.83 6.38
CA GLN A 91 24.69 11.55 7.07
C GLN A 91 23.25 11.07 7.29
N ARG A 92 23.09 9.75 7.38
CA ARG A 92 21.84 9.12 7.80
C ARG A 92 21.58 9.38 9.28
N HIS A 93 20.37 9.83 9.61
CA HIS A 93 19.92 10.05 10.99
C HIS A 93 18.53 9.43 11.20
N LEU A 94 18.42 8.47 12.13
CA LEU A 94 17.17 7.76 12.48
C LEU A 94 16.39 7.19 11.28
N GLY A 95 17.10 6.75 10.23
CA GLY A 95 16.49 6.22 9.01
C GLY A 95 16.19 7.27 7.93
N ALA A 96 16.21 8.55 8.27
CA ALA A 96 16.15 9.68 7.34
C ALA A 96 17.56 10.18 6.99
N VAL A 97 17.66 11.27 6.24
CA VAL A 97 18.92 11.85 5.78
C VAL A 97 18.99 13.33 6.11
N ILE A 98 20.15 13.78 6.58
CA ILE A 98 20.47 15.18 6.81
C ILE A 98 21.72 15.50 6.00
N GLY A 99 21.69 16.52 5.15
CA GLY A 99 22.84 16.88 4.32
C GLY A 99 22.46 17.67 3.08
N THR A 100 23.37 17.64 2.12
CA THR A 100 23.22 18.22 0.79
C THR A 100 22.12 17.52 -0.01
N GLU A 101 21.60 18.23 -1.02
CA GLU A 101 20.62 17.68 -1.96
C GLU A 101 21.19 16.47 -2.72
N ASP A 102 22.46 16.49 -3.08
CA ASP A 102 23.14 15.39 -3.77
C ASP A 102 23.22 14.13 -2.89
N PHE A 103 23.57 14.30 -1.61
CA PHE A 103 23.61 13.18 -0.67
C PHE A 103 22.21 12.59 -0.43
N LYS A 104 21.20 13.46 -0.32
CA LYS A 104 19.78 13.05 -0.25
C LYS A 104 19.37 12.27 -1.49
N ALA A 105 19.70 12.77 -2.68
CA ALA A 105 19.38 12.12 -3.95
C ALA A 105 20.04 10.74 -4.06
N LYS A 106 21.32 10.63 -3.67
CA LYS A 106 22.05 9.34 -3.64
C LYS A 106 21.39 8.34 -2.69
N TYR A 107 21.13 8.74 -1.44
CA TYR A 107 20.53 7.85 -0.44
C TYR A 107 19.14 7.36 -0.85
N VAL A 108 18.28 8.27 -1.33
CA VAL A 108 16.94 7.89 -1.81
C VAL A 108 17.03 7.05 -3.08
N GLY A 109 17.97 7.36 -3.99
CA GLY A 109 18.20 6.58 -5.21
C GLY A 109 18.62 5.13 -4.92
N GLU A 110 19.49 4.91 -3.94
CA GLU A 110 19.87 3.56 -3.49
C GLU A 110 18.65 2.79 -2.94
N LYS A 111 17.82 3.45 -2.12
CA LYS A 111 16.58 2.86 -1.58
C LYS A 111 15.55 2.56 -2.67
N VAL A 112 15.37 3.47 -3.62
CA VAL A 112 14.48 3.28 -4.77
C VAL A 112 14.96 2.12 -5.63
N SER A 113 16.27 2.00 -5.86
CA SER A 113 16.85 0.88 -6.60
C SER A 113 16.60 -0.47 -5.92
N GLU A 114 16.68 -0.52 -4.58
CA GLU A 114 16.30 -1.69 -3.79
C GLU A 114 14.80 -2.01 -3.98
N TRP A 115 13.92 -1.02 -3.85
CA TRP A 115 12.47 -1.22 -3.99
C TRP A 115 12.05 -1.61 -5.41
N VAL A 116 12.71 -1.08 -6.45
CA VAL A 116 12.47 -1.50 -7.83
C VAL A 116 12.81 -2.98 -8.03
N LYS A 117 13.89 -3.48 -7.40
CA LYS A 117 14.21 -4.92 -7.42
C LYS A 117 13.14 -5.74 -6.70
N GLU A 118 12.64 -5.27 -5.55
CA GLU A 118 11.56 -5.92 -4.81
C GLU A 118 10.26 -5.98 -5.62
N VAL A 119 9.89 -4.87 -6.28
CA VAL A 119 8.73 -4.82 -7.21
C VAL A 119 8.95 -5.78 -8.38
N GLY A 120 10.17 -5.85 -8.92
CA GLY A 120 10.54 -6.80 -9.98
C GLY A 120 10.36 -8.26 -9.55
N ALA A 121 10.84 -8.63 -8.36
CA ALA A 121 10.67 -9.97 -7.80
C ALA A 121 9.18 -10.31 -7.60
N LEU A 122 8.41 -9.37 -7.06
CA LEU A 122 6.97 -9.54 -6.87
C LEU A 122 6.21 -9.64 -8.22
N SER A 123 6.68 -8.91 -9.24
CA SER A 123 6.17 -9.02 -10.61
C SER A 123 6.41 -10.42 -11.19
N GLY A 124 7.54 -11.06 -10.85
CA GLY A 124 7.80 -12.45 -11.19
C GLY A 124 6.76 -13.41 -10.61
N MET A 125 6.43 -13.25 -9.32
CA MET A 125 5.40 -14.03 -8.64
C MET A 125 4.00 -13.77 -9.21
N ALA A 126 3.69 -12.52 -9.59
CA ALA A 126 2.39 -12.15 -10.15
C ALA A 126 2.03 -12.93 -11.43
N LYS A 127 3.03 -13.41 -12.18
CA LYS A 127 2.81 -14.21 -13.40
C LYS A 127 2.16 -15.57 -13.13
N THR A 128 2.39 -16.15 -11.95
CA THR A 128 1.85 -17.46 -11.55
C THR A 128 0.76 -17.32 -10.50
N GLU A 129 0.96 -16.45 -9.50
CA GLU A 129 0.10 -16.26 -8.33
C GLU A 129 -0.31 -14.78 -8.19
N PRO A 130 -1.11 -14.23 -9.12
CA PRO A 130 -1.42 -12.79 -9.17
C PRO A 130 -2.15 -12.30 -7.92
N HIS A 131 -3.08 -13.10 -7.38
CA HIS A 131 -3.83 -12.71 -6.19
C HIS A 131 -2.93 -12.57 -4.94
N ALA A 132 -2.02 -13.53 -4.74
CA ALA A 132 -1.03 -13.46 -3.67
C ALA A 132 -0.08 -12.27 -3.85
N ALA A 133 0.40 -12.04 -5.08
CA ALA A 133 1.28 -10.92 -5.38
C ALA A 133 0.60 -9.56 -5.15
N TYR A 134 -0.66 -9.41 -5.55
CA TYR A 134 -1.48 -8.23 -5.27
C TYR A 134 -1.66 -8.00 -3.76
N SER A 135 -1.97 -9.05 -3.01
CA SER A 135 -2.13 -8.98 -1.56
C SER A 135 -0.83 -8.57 -0.87
N ALA A 136 0.30 -9.16 -1.25
CA ALA A 136 1.62 -8.80 -0.74
C ALA A 136 2.01 -7.36 -1.09
N PHE A 137 1.66 -6.88 -2.29
CA PHE A 137 1.88 -5.49 -2.68
C PHE A 137 1.09 -4.52 -1.79
N THR A 138 -0.22 -4.76 -1.68
CA THR A 138 -1.16 -3.83 -1.04
C THR A 138 -1.07 -3.84 0.48
N HIS A 139 -0.88 -4.99 1.11
CA HIS A 139 -0.78 -5.11 2.57
C HIS A 139 0.66 -4.99 3.10
N GLY A 140 1.67 -5.20 2.25
CA GLY A 140 3.08 -5.22 2.65
C GLY A 140 3.91 -4.15 1.96
N LEU A 141 4.26 -4.38 0.70
CA LEU A 141 5.36 -3.69 0.01
C LEU A 141 5.17 -2.17 -0.01
N GLN A 142 3.98 -1.68 -0.38
CA GLN A 142 3.74 -0.23 -0.49
C GLN A 142 3.86 0.54 0.83
N HIS A 143 3.68 -0.16 1.97
CA HIS A 143 3.76 0.45 3.30
C HIS A 143 5.19 0.72 3.75
N ARG A 144 6.16 -0.07 3.27
CA ARG A 144 7.60 0.11 3.58
C ARG A 144 8.11 1.49 3.17
N TRP A 145 7.60 2.04 2.07
CA TRP A 145 8.00 3.34 1.54
C TRP A 145 7.43 4.52 2.34
N SER A 146 6.46 4.28 3.23
CA SER A 146 5.77 5.34 3.96
C SER A 146 6.67 6.08 4.94
N PHE A 147 7.71 5.44 5.47
CA PHE A 147 8.67 6.13 6.34
C PHE A 147 9.43 7.22 5.57
N VAL A 148 10.01 6.86 4.42
CA VAL A 148 10.81 7.79 3.59
C VAL A 148 9.94 8.93 3.06
N LYS A 149 8.73 8.63 2.56
CA LYS A 149 7.76 9.65 2.11
C LYS A 149 7.33 10.62 3.20
N ARG A 150 7.35 10.21 4.47
CA ARG A 150 6.97 11.09 5.59
C ARG A 150 8.13 11.96 6.05
N THR A 151 9.35 11.43 6.01
CA THR A 151 10.51 12.02 6.71
C THR A 151 11.42 12.84 5.81
N ILE A 152 11.45 12.59 4.50
CA ILE A 152 12.35 13.28 3.57
C ILE A 152 11.53 14.14 2.60
N PRO A 153 11.66 15.48 2.65
CA PRO A 153 10.90 16.38 1.79
C PRO A 153 11.48 16.45 0.37
N GLY A 154 10.60 16.71 -0.61
CA GLY A 154 10.99 16.99 -2.00
C GLY A 154 11.53 15.78 -2.77
N ILE A 155 11.13 14.56 -2.40
CA ILE A 155 11.62 13.32 -3.02
C ILE A 155 10.73 12.79 -4.14
N SER A 156 9.62 13.48 -4.47
CA SER A 156 8.64 13.04 -5.45
C SER A 156 9.29 12.57 -6.77
N LEU A 157 10.12 13.41 -7.37
CA LEU A 157 10.84 13.10 -8.62
C LEU A 157 11.79 11.90 -8.50
N LEU A 158 12.41 11.69 -7.34
CA LEU A 158 13.32 10.57 -7.10
C LEU A 158 12.59 9.23 -7.00
N LEU A 159 11.27 9.24 -6.73
CA LEU A 159 10.43 8.05 -6.67
C LEU A 159 9.86 7.65 -8.05
N ARG A 160 10.07 8.45 -9.09
CA ARG A 160 9.60 8.14 -10.45
C ARG A 160 10.05 6.77 -10.97
N PRO A 161 11.32 6.34 -10.80
CA PRO A 161 11.72 4.99 -11.25
C PRO A 161 10.91 3.87 -10.59
N LEU A 162 10.47 4.07 -9.34
CA LEU A 162 9.61 3.13 -8.64
C LEU A 162 8.19 3.11 -9.21
N GLU A 163 7.59 4.28 -9.48
CA GLU A 163 6.30 4.38 -10.17
C GLU A 163 6.36 3.74 -11.56
N GLU A 164 7.43 3.98 -12.32
CA GLU A 164 7.64 3.36 -13.62
C GLU A 164 7.74 1.84 -13.54
N SER A 165 8.44 1.30 -12.53
CA SER A 165 8.47 -0.15 -12.31
C SER A 165 7.08 -0.70 -12.01
N ILE A 166 6.30 -0.05 -11.14
CA ILE A 166 4.92 -0.46 -10.87
C ILE A 166 4.10 -0.48 -12.18
N ARG A 167 4.20 0.59 -12.97
CA ARG A 167 3.42 0.76 -14.20
C ARG A 167 3.83 -0.18 -15.34
N LYS A 168 5.13 -0.36 -15.56
CA LYS A 168 5.68 -1.07 -16.72
C LYS A 168 5.98 -2.54 -16.45
N THR A 169 6.19 -2.94 -15.19
CA THR A 169 6.52 -4.35 -14.85
C THR A 169 5.45 -5.01 -14.00
N PHE A 170 5.03 -4.39 -12.90
CA PHE A 170 4.13 -5.05 -11.94
C PHE A 170 2.70 -5.14 -12.45
N LEU A 171 2.10 -4.02 -12.87
CA LEU A 171 0.71 -4.02 -13.35
C LEU A 171 0.51 -4.93 -14.58
N PRO A 172 1.39 -4.92 -15.60
CA PRO A 172 1.24 -5.84 -16.74
C PRO A 172 1.42 -7.31 -16.36
N ALA A 173 2.27 -7.62 -15.37
CA ALA A 173 2.42 -8.98 -14.86
C ALA A 173 1.19 -9.43 -14.06
N LEU A 174 0.58 -8.51 -13.30
CA LEU A 174 -0.58 -8.77 -12.45
C LEU A 174 -1.87 -8.96 -13.26
N LEU A 175 -2.09 -8.12 -14.28
CA LEU A 175 -3.34 -8.06 -15.05
C LEU A 175 -3.30 -8.87 -16.35
N LYS A 176 -2.14 -9.47 -16.68
CA LYS A 176 -1.76 -9.95 -18.02
C LYS A 176 -1.63 -8.82 -19.06
N SER A 177 -0.81 -9.08 -20.07
CA SER A 177 -0.22 -8.06 -20.96
C SER A 177 -1.16 -7.48 -22.03
N ASN A 178 -2.37 -7.99 -22.15
CA ASN A 178 -3.35 -7.60 -23.16
C ASN A 178 -4.14 -6.32 -22.79
N ILE A 179 -4.10 -5.89 -21.52
CA ILE A 179 -4.77 -4.66 -21.06
C ILE A 179 -3.82 -3.46 -21.24
N ILE A 180 -4.24 -2.49 -22.04
CA ILE A 180 -3.50 -1.24 -22.22
C ILE A 180 -3.74 -0.32 -21.01
N ILE A 181 -2.69 -0.08 -20.23
CA ILE A 181 -2.75 0.78 -19.05
C ILE A 181 -2.39 2.23 -19.42
N GLY A 182 -3.38 2.94 -19.97
CA GLY A 182 -3.31 4.39 -20.18
C GLY A 182 -3.28 5.18 -18.87
N ASP A 183 -3.09 6.49 -18.95
CA ASP A 183 -2.98 7.36 -17.77
C ASP A 183 -4.27 7.35 -16.92
N ASN A 184 -5.43 7.41 -17.57
CA ASN A 184 -6.74 7.39 -16.89
C ASN A 184 -6.96 6.07 -16.14
N VAL A 185 -6.59 4.94 -16.75
CA VAL A 185 -6.68 3.62 -16.11
C VAL A 185 -5.69 3.54 -14.95
N ARG A 186 -4.44 3.97 -15.15
CA ARG A 186 -3.44 4.00 -14.07
C ARG A 186 -3.92 4.80 -12.88
N GLU A 187 -4.53 5.97 -13.12
CA GLU A 187 -5.12 6.81 -12.09
C GLU A 187 -6.27 6.08 -11.38
N LEU A 188 -7.18 5.45 -12.13
CA LEU A 188 -8.27 4.64 -11.56
C LEU A 188 -7.74 3.57 -10.58
N LEU A 189 -6.67 2.86 -10.95
CA LEU A 189 -6.08 1.81 -10.11
C LEU A 189 -5.45 2.35 -8.81
N THR A 190 -5.11 3.64 -8.73
CA THR A 190 -4.59 4.25 -7.49
C THR A 190 -5.64 4.39 -6.40
N PHE A 191 -6.90 4.55 -6.77
CA PHE A 191 -7.98 4.76 -5.81
C PHE A 191 -8.18 3.51 -4.94
N PRO A 192 -8.64 3.68 -3.68
CA PRO A 192 -8.94 2.54 -2.83
C PRO A 192 -10.06 1.67 -3.44
N PRO A 193 -10.12 0.37 -3.09
CA PRO A 193 -11.15 -0.53 -3.62
C PRO A 193 -12.59 -0.08 -3.38
N LYS A 194 -12.86 0.60 -2.25
CA LYS A 194 -14.18 1.20 -1.96
C LYS A 194 -14.60 2.27 -2.97
N LEU A 195 -13.64 2.94 -3.62
CA LEU A 195 -13.87 3.92 -4.67
C LEU A 195 -13.78 3.31 -6.08
N GLY A 196 -13.77 1.98 -6.20
CA GLY A 196 -13.68 1.27 -7.48
C GLY A 196 -12.25 1.00 -7.97
N GLY A 197 -11.21 1.57 -7.35
CA GLY A 197 -9.82 1.30 -7.71
C GLY A 197 -9.27 -0.04 -7.16
N MET A 198 -7.94 -0.19 -7.17
CA MET A 198 -7.23 -1.36 -6.63
C MET A 198 -6.32 -1.01 -5.44
N GLY A 199 -6.22 0.25 -5.04
CA GLY A 199 -5.35 0.70 -3.95
C GLY A 199 -3.86 0.59 -4.28
N ILE A 200 -3.49 0.52 -5.56
CA ILE A 200 -2.10 0.48 -6.02
C ILE A 200 -1.62 1.92 -6.14
N THR A 201 -1.23 2.49 -5.00
CA THR A 201 -0.93 3.92 -4.87
C THR A 201 0.30 4.34 -5.68
N SER A 202 0.33 5.60 -6.13
CA SER A 202 1.50 6.16 -6.80
C SER A 202 2.48 6.74 -5.76
N PRO A 203 3.72 6.21 -5.63
CA PRO A 203 4.69 6.72 -4.67
C PRO A 203 5.14 8.15 -5.00
N GLU A 204 5.30 8.51 -6.27
CA GLU A 204 5.67 9.86 -6.74
C GLU A 204 4.59 10.88 -6.34
N LYS A 205 3.35 10.70 -6.81
CA LYS A 205 2.25 11.67 -6.56
C LYS A 205 1.92 11.88 -5.07
N LEU A 206 2.06 10.85 -4.24
CA LEU A 206 1.71 10.92 -2.82
C LEU A 206 2.84 11.39 -1.90
N ALA A 207 4.08 11.52 -2.39
CA ALA A 207 5.23 11.79 -1.54
C ALA A 207 5.08 13.13 -0.79
N ASP A 208 4.83 14.21 -1.54
CA ASP A 208 4.80 15.56 -0.99
C ASP A 208 3.59 15.77 -0.07
N GLU A 209 2.43 15.23 -0.45
CA GLU A 209 1.23 15.28 0.39
C GLU A 209 1.46 14.55 1.74
N LYS A 210 2.05 13.35 1.71
CA LYS A 210 2.34 12.59 2.94
C LYS A 210 3.37 13.29 3.82
N ASN A 211 4.39 13.90 3.23
CA ASN A 211 5.37 14.68 3.98
C ASN A 211 4.72 15.89 4.64
N ARG A 212 3.95 16.69 3.89
CA ARG A 212 3.23 17.86 4.41
C ARG A 212 2.27 17.50 5.55
N ASN A 213 1.48 16.44 5.38
CA ASN A 213 0.55 15.97 6.41
C ASN A 213 1.30 15.49 7.67
N PHE A 214 2.48 14.86 7.50
CA PHE A 214 3.31 14.44 8.62
C PHE A 214 3.95 15.61 9.37
N ILE A 215 4.43 16.64 8.66
CA ILE A 215 4.94 17.87 9.26
C ILE A 215 3.84 18.55 10.08
N ASN A 216 2.64 18.69 9.51
CA ASN A 216 1.51 19.29 10.23
C ASN A 216 1.18 18.49 11.51
N LEU A 217 1.12 17.15 11.39
CA LEU A 217 0.83 16.26 12.52
C LEU A 217 1.87 16.33 13.65
N THR A 218 3.12 16.62 13.32
CA THR A 218 4.25 16.63 14.28
C THR A 218 4.70 18.02 14.67
N SER A 219 4.02 19.08 14.19
CA SER A 219 4.35 20.48 14.43
C SER A 219 4.49 20.82 15.91
N SER A 220 3.45 20.52 16.70
CA SER A 220 3.43 20.78 18.14
C SER A 220 4.57 20.08 18.90
N LEU A 221 4.86 18.82 18.56
CA LEU A 221 5.99 18.10 19.15
C LEU A 221 7.33 18.71 18.75
N THR A 222 7.45 19.11 17.48
CA THR A 222 8.66 19.73 16.94
C THR A 222 8.95 21.06 17.63
N GLU A 223 7.95 21.90 17.84
CA GLU A 223 8.08 23.16 18.57
C GLU A 223 8.57 22.94 20.00
N LYS A 224 8.06 21.93 20.70
CA LYS A 224 8.50 21.56 22.05
C LYS A 224 9.93 21.04 22.09
N ILE A 225 10.32 20.24 21.09
CA ILE A 225 11.71 19.78 20.93
C ILE A 225 12.64 20.98 20.70
N ILE A 226 12.24 21.93 19.85
CA ILE A 226 13.02 23.15 19.55
C ILE A 226 13.13 24.07 20.78
N ALA A 227 12.06 24.15 21.58
CA ALA A 227 12.02 24.87 22.86
C ALA A 227 12.74 24.12 24.00
N GLN A 228 13.18 22.88 23.75
CA GLN A 228 13.83 22.00 24.72
C GLN A 228 12.99 21.76 25.98
N ASP A 229 11.66 21.70 25.81
CA ASP A 229 10.72 21.44 26.90
C ASP A 229 11.06 20.11 27.61
N ALA A 230 11.17 20.16 28.93
CA ALA A 230 11.48 19.02 29.77
C ALA A 230 10.27 18.11 30.01
N ASN A 231 9.07 18.69 29.98
CA ASN A 231 7.82 17.98 30.25
C ASN A 231 7.30 17.28 28.99
N GLY A 232 7.42 17.95 27.84
CA GLY A 232 7.15 17.35 26.53
C GLY A 232 5.71 16.84 26.34
N GLU A 233 4.77 17.33 27.16
CA GLU A 233 3.37 16.90 27.13
C GLU A 233 2.74 17.31 25.80
N THR A 234 2.18 16.38 25.03
CA THR A 234 1.45 16.71 23.80
C THR A 234 -0.02 16.42 23.98
N ASP A 235 -0.89 17.31 23.51
CA ASP A 235 -2.33 17.06 23.51
C ASP A 235 -2.67 15.93 22.52
N GLN A 236 -2.88 14.74 23.07
CA GLN A 236 -3.21 13.54 22.29
C GLN A 236 -4.58 13.66 21.61
N ASN A 237 -5.52 14.41 22.20
CA ASN A 237 -6.84 14.62 21.61
C ASN A 237 -6.73 15.53 20.38
N ALA A 238 -5.96 16.62 20.47
CA ALA A 238 -5.69 17.46 19.31
C ALA A 238 -5.01 16.68 18.18
N ILE A 239 -4.03 15.81 18.49
CA ILE A 239 -3.39 14.93 17.50
C ILE A 239 -4.40 13.97 16.86
N LEU A 240 -5.29 13.38 17.66
CA LEU A 240 -6.31 12.46 17.16
C LEU A 240 -7.32 13.17 16.25
N GLU A 241 -7.77 14.36 16.62
CA GLU A 241 -8.66 15.18 15.80
C GLU A 241 -7.99 15.60 14.49
N LEU A 242 -6.72 16.00 14.53
CA LEU A 242 -5.96 16.32 13.32
C LEU A 242 -5.83 15.10 12.39
N LYS A 243 -5.57 13.89 12.94
CA LYS A 243 -5.57 12.65 12.14
C LYS A 243 -6.92 12.40 11.47
N LYS A 244 -8.03 12.64 12.18
CA LYS A 244 -9.39 12.51 11.62
C LYS A 244 -9.62 13.52 10.50
N THR A 245 -9.19 14.77 10.68
CA THR A 245 -9.29 15.83 9.66
C THR A 245 -8.48 15.44 8.41
N ILE A 246 -7.21 15.08 8.55
CA ILE A 246 -6.36 14.63 7.43
C ILE A 246 -7.01 13.44 6.69
N SER A 247 -7.58 12.49 7.43
CA SER A 247 -8.25 11.34 6.81
C SER A 247 -9.51 11.75 6.04
N ARG A 248 -10.30 12.69 6.58
CA ARG A 248 -11.50 13.23 5.92
C ARG A 248 -11.15 14.00 4.66
N ASP A 249 -10.18 14.92 4.73
CA ASP A 249 -9.74 15.75 3.60
C ASP A 249 -9.22 14.86 2.47
N ARG A 250 -8.42 13.84 2.79
CA ARG A 250 -7.94 12.86 1.81
C ARG A 250 -9.09 12.11 1.15
N GLN A 251 -10.09 11.68 1.93
CA GLN A 251 -11.25 10.96 1.38
C GLN A 251 -12.06 11.87 0.45
N SER A 252 -12.30 13.13 0.84
CA SER A 252 -12.99 14.12 0.02
C SER A 252 -12.24 14.39 -1.29
N ALA A 253 -10.92 14.62 -1.23
CA ALA A 253 -10.09 14.84 -2.41
C ALA A 253 -10.08 13.63 -3.36
N GLN A 254 -10.10 12.41 -2.83
CA GLN A 254 -10.19 11.20 -3.63
C GLN A 254 -11.55 11.08 -4.34
N VAL A 255 -12.65 11.40 -3.65
CA VAL A 255 -13.99 11.40 -4.27
C VAL A 255 -14.05 12.44 -5.38
N GLU A 256 -13.60 13.67 -5.12
CA GLU A 256 -13.59 14.73 -6.12
C GLU A 256 -12.72 14.37 -7.34
N SER A 257 -11.53 13.81 -7.12
CA SER A 257 -10.66 13.39 -8.22
C SER A 257 -11.26 12.23 -9.02
N LEU A 258 -11.98 11.31 -8.37
CA LEU A 258 -12.70 10.25 -9.07
C LEU A 258 -13.82 10.80 -9.94
N GLU A 259 -14.62 11.77 -9.43
CA GLU A 259 -15.68 12.39 -10.22
C GLU A 259 -15.12 13.09 -11.47
N ARG A 260 -13.98 13.79 -11.35
CA ARG A 260 -13.29 14.37 -12.52
C ARG A 260 -12.82 13.29 -13.50
N LEU A 261 -12.27 12.19 -12.99
CA LEU A 261 -11.77 11.09 -13.82
C LEU A 261 -12.88 10.40 -14.61
N LYS A 262 -14.10 10.26 -14.04
CA LYS A 262 -15.23 9.62 -14.72
C LYS A 262 -15.54 10.26 -16.07
N GLY A 263 -15.38 11.57 -16.22
CA GLY A 263 -15.60 12.27 -17.50
C GLY A 263 -14.60 11.90 -18.60
N ALA A 264 -13.48 11.27 -18.26
CA ALA A 264 -12.44 10.83 -19.20
C ALA A 264 -12.39 9.30 -19.38
N LEU A 265 -13.32 8.58 -18.76
CA LEU A 265 -13.45 7.12 -18.86
C LEU A 265 -14.62 6.75 -19.79
N LEU A 266 -14.60 5.51 -20.29
CA LEU A 266 -15.73 4.96 -21.04
C LEU A 266 -16.95 4.81 -20.12
N ASP A 267 -18.14 5.09 -20.64
CA ASP A 267 -19.41 4.97 -19.89
C ASP A 267 -19.59 3.60 -19.25
N ASP A 268 -19.16 2.54 -19.93
CA ASP A 268 -19.25 1.19 -19.38
C ASP A 268 -18.36 1.01 -18.14
N THR A 269 -17.11 1.48 -18.20
CA THR A 269 -16.20 1.47 -17.05
C THR A 269 -16.78 2.30 -15.91
N VAL A 270 -17.41 3.45 -16.18
CA VAL A 270 -18.08 4.26 -15.15
C VAL A 270 -19.22 3.49 -14.47
N ARG A 271 -20.06 2.77 -15.22
CA ARG A 271 -21.11 1.91 -14.66
C ARG A 271 -20.53 0.78 -13.79
N LYS A 272 -19.43 0.17 -14.22
CA LYS A 272 -18.74 -0.88 -13.44
C LYS A 272 -18.13 -0.32 -12.16
N ILE A 273 -17.53 0.87 -12.20
CA ILE A 273 -17.04 1.60 -11.02
C ILE A 273 -18.17 1.86 -10.02
N HIS A 274 -19.34 2.31 -10.48
CA HIS A 274 -20.50 2.53 -9.61
C HIS A 274 -20.91 1.23 -8.89
N THR A 275 -20.85 0.10 -9.58
CA THR A 275 -21.10 -1.23 -8.99
C THR A 275 -20.03 -1.61 -7.98
N ALA A 276 -18.76 -1.38 -8.29
CA ALA A 276 -17.62 -1.65 -7.41
C ALA A 276 -17.60 -0.78 -6.14
N HIS A 277 -18.30 0.35 -6.15
CA HIS A 277 -18.44 1.26 -5.01
C HIS A 277 -19.43 0.75 -3.94
N LYS A 278 -20.30 -0.20 -4.29
CA LYS A 278 -21.28 -0.76 -3.34
C LYS A 278 -20.59 -1.46 -2.18
N THR A 279 -21.18 -1.36 -1.00
CA THR A 279 -20.66 -2.00 0.22
C THR A 279 -20.46 -3.50 -0.01
N GLY A 280 -19.25 -4.00 0.28
CA GLY A 280 -18.89 -5.41 0.11
C GLY A 280 -18.47 -5.83 -1.30
N ALA A 281 -18.70 -5.02 -2.34
CA ALA A 281 -18.40 -5.38 -3.73
C ALA A 281 -16.91 -5.62 -4.01
N SER A 282 -16.03 -5.07 -3.15
CA SER A 282 -14.58 -5.20 -3.28
C SER A 282 -13.95 -6.17 -2.27
N ASN A 283 -14.75 -6.90 -1.50
CA ASN A 283 -14.26 -7.78 -0.44
C ASN A 283 -13.37 -8.90 -0.99
N TRP A 284 -13.72 -9.48 -2.14
CA TRP A 284 -12.92 -10.50 -2.81
C TRP A 284 -11.50 -10.02 -3.15
N LEU A 285 -11.35 -8.72 -3.40
CA LEU A 285 -10.07 -8.10 -3.72
C LEU A 285 -9.28 -7.76 -2.44
N THR A 286 -9.96 -7.27 -1.39
CA THR A 286 -9.29 -6.83 -0.15
C THR A 286 -8.98 -7.96 0.83
N CYS A 287 -9.63 -9.11 0.69
CA CYS A 287 -9.43 -10.25 1.58
C CYS A 287 -8.03 -10.87 1.40
N LEU A 288 -7.48 -11.46 2.47
CA LEU A 288 -6.22 -12.19 2.37
C LEU A 288 -6.46 -13.53 1.66
N PRO A 289 -5.62 -13.92 0.68
CA PRO A 289 -5.78 -15.16 -0.08
C PRO A 289 -5.37 -16.38 0.74
N ILE A 290 -6.18 -16.75 1.74
CA ILE A 290 -5.95 -17.89 2.61
C ILE A 290 -6.58 -19.13 1.98
N ARG A 291 -5.75 -20.00 1.39
CA ARG A 291 -6.20 -21.23 0.70
C ARG A 291 -7.05 -22.14 1.59
N ALA A 292 -6.66 -22.33 2.86
CA ALA A 292 -7.40 -23.16 3.82
C ALA A 292 -8.81 -22.63 4.15
N LYS A 293 -9.13 -21.38 3.79
CA LYS A 293 -10.44 -20.76 3.98
C LYS A 293 -11.20 -20.55 2.66
N GLY A 294 -10.67 -21.04 1.54
CA GLY A 294 -11.28 -20.85 0.22
C GLY A 294 -11.23 -19.41 -0.30
N PHE A 295 -10.40 -18.53 0.27
CA PHE A 295 -10.31 -17.12 -0.16
C PHE A 295 -9.28 -16.89 -1.26
N SER A 296 -8.55 -17.94 -1.68
CA SER A 296 -7.53 -17.84 -2.71
C SER A 296 -8.14 -18.09 -4.09
N LEU A 297 -8.33 -17.02 -4.86
CA LEU A 297 -8.57 -17.13 -6.30
C LEU A 297 -7.35 -17.69 -7.04
N ASN A 298 -7.60 -18.56 -8.01
CA ASN A 298 -6.57 -19.01 -8.94
C ASN A 298 -6.19 -17.88 -9.93
N LYS A 299 -5.16 -18.12 -10.76
CA LYS A 299 -4.65 -17.14 -11.71
C LYS A 299 -5.71 -16.61 -12.68
N GLN A 300 -6.52 -17.50 -13.24
CA GLN A 300 -7.52 -17.14 -14.25
C GLN A 300 -8.70 -16.41 -13.58
N GLU A 301 -9.20 -16.95 -12.46
CA GLU A 301 -10.27 -16.33 -11.67
C GLU A 301 -9.93 -14.90 -11.25
N PHE A 302 -8.70 -14.65 -10.78
CA PHE A 302 -8.30 -13.32 -10.36
C PHE A 302 -8.27 -12.33 -11.54
N VAL A 303 -7.66 -12.74 -12.66
CA VAL A 303 -7.54 -11.88 -13.85
C VAL A 303 -8.92 -11.57 -14.43
N ASP A 304 -9.78 -12.59 -14.54
CA ASP A 304 -11.13 -12.43 -15.06
C ASP A 304 -11.99 -11.59 -14.12
N ALA A 305 -11.88 -11.78 -12.80
CA ALA A 305 -12.58 -10.95 -11.83
C ALA A 305 -12.17 -9.47 -11.92
N VAL A 306 -10.88 -9.17 -12.17
CA VAL A 306 -10.43 -7.80 -12.40
C VAL A 306 -10.95 -7.26 -13.73
N ALA A 307 -10.94 -8.07 -14.80
CA ALA A 307 -11.48 -7.66 -16.10
C ALA A 307 -12.98 -7.35 -16.00
N LEU A 308 -13.77 -8.24 -15.38
CA LEU A 308 -15.20 -8.04 -15.11
C LEU A 308 -15.46 -6.79 -14.26
N ARG A 309 -14.61 -6.52 -13.26
CA ARG A 309 -14.71 -5.34 -12.40
C ARG A 309 -14.60 -4.02 -13.17
N TYR A 310 -13.84 -3.98 -14.26
CA TYR A 310 -13.62 -2.76 -15.05
C TYR A 310 -14.31 -2.76 -16.41
N GLY A 311 -15.02 -3.83 -16.76
CA GLY A 311 -15.63 -4.01 -18.09
C GLY A 311 -14.58 -4.26 -19.19
N TRP A 312 -13.42 -4.80 -18.83
CA TRP A 312 -12.39 -5.16 -19.79
C TRP A 312 -12.71 -6.49 -20.47
N PRO A 313 -12.18 -6.71 -21.69
CA PRO A 313 -12.32 -7.98 -22.38
C PRO A 313 -11.74 -9.14 -21.55
N VAL A 314 -12.51 -10.21 -21.41
CA VAL A 314 -12.10 -11.45 -20.76
C VAL A 314 -11.54 -12.40 -21.82
N GLU A 315 -10.39 -13.02 -21.54
CA GLU A 315 -9.76 -13.97 -22.45
C GLU A 315 -10.53 -15.29 -22.51
N GLY A 316 -10.44 -16.01 -23.63
CA GLY A 316 -11.03 -17.35 -23.75
C GLY A 316 -12.53 -17.39 -24.04
N ILE A 317 -13.20 -16.24 -24.11
CA ILE A 317 -14.59 -16.17 -24.58
C ILE A 317 -14.63 -16.39 -26.10
N PRO A 318 -15.41 -17.37 -26.61
CA PRO A 318 -15.58 -17.56 -28.06
C PRO A 318 -16.16 -16.29 -28.69
N LYS A 319 -15.69 -15.88 -29.87
CA LYS A 319 -16.15 -14.64 -30.54
C LYS A 319 -17.63 -14.66 -30.94
N THR A 320 -18.19 -15.84 -31.16
CA THR A 320 -19.58 -16.06 -31.56
C THR A 320 -20.20 -17.08 -30.63
N CYS A 321 -21.40 -16.77 -30.13
CA CYS A 321 -22.15 -17.66 -29.24
C CYS A 321 -22.87 -18.75 -30.06
N VAL A 322 -23.28 -19.84 -29.41
CA VAL A 322 -24.05 -20.95 -30.02
C VAL A 322 -25.38 -20.46 -30.63
N CYS A 323 -25.90 -19.33 -30.16
CA CYS A 323 -27.08 -18.69 -30.75
C CYS A 323 -26.81 -17.91 -32.06
N GLY A 324 -25.55 -17.78 -32.48
CA GLY A 324 -25.11 -17.07 -33.69
C GLY A 324 -24.76 -15.60 -33.52
N VAL A 325 -24.95 -15.01 -32.34
CA VAL A 325 -24.71 -13.58 -32.06
C VAL A 325 -23.24 -13.36 -31.62
N PRO A 326 -22.61 -12.19 -31.94
CA PRO A 326 -21.33 -11.81 -31.38
C PRO A 326 -21.34 -11.91 -29.86
N ASN A 327 -20.35 -12.61 -29.32
CA ASN A 327 -20.33 -12.93 -27.91
C ASN A 327 -19.49 -11.93 -27.14
N ASN A 328 -20.05 -11.45 -26.04
CA ASN A 328 -19.35 -10.66 -25.03
C ASN A 328 -19.74 -11.21 -23.65
N VAL A 329 -19.16 -10.67 -22.58
CA VAL A 329 -19.44 -11.12 -21.21
C VAL A 329 -20.93 -11.08 -20.90
N ASP A 330 -21.60 -9.99 -21.22
CA ASP A 330 -23.03 -9.81 -20.90
C ASP A 330 -23.91 -10.81 -21.67
N HIS A 331 -23.61 -11.05 -22.95
CA HIS A 331 -24.29 -12.04 -23.76
C HIS A 331 -24.01 -13.47 -23.26
N THR A 332 -22.76 -13.76 -22.89
CA THR A 332 -22.37 -15.08 -22.36
C THR A 332 -23.21 -15.45 -21.15
N ILE A 333 -23.47 -14.48 -20.25
CA ILE A 333 -24.21 -14.71 -19.00
C ILE A 333 -25.74 -14.74 -19.21
N THR A 334 -26.25 -14.10 -20.27
CA THR A 334 -27.69 -13.96 -20.52
C THR A 334 -28.25 -14.90 -21.60
N CYS A 335 -27.38 -15.49 -22.42
CA CYS A 335 -27.81 -16.33 -23.53
C CYS A 335 -28.46 -17.64 -23.04
N LYS A 336 -29.73 -17.84 -23.38
CA LYS A 336 -30.49 -19.07 -23.07
C LYS A 336 -29.96 -20.33 -23.76
N ARG A 337 -29.20 -20.19 -24.86
CA ARG A 337 -28.61 -21.31 -25.61
C ARG A 337 -27.13 -21.57 -25.25
N GLY A 338 -26.51 -20.68 -24.46
CA GLY A 338 -25.07 -20.71 -24.18
C GLY A 338 -24.69 -21.55 -22.94
N GLY A 339 -25.65 -22.22 -22.29
CA GLY A 339 -25.42 -23.10 -21.14
C GLY A 339 -25.14 -22.39 -19.81
N PHE A 340 -24.58 -21.17 -19.79
CA PHE A 340 -24.23 -20.45 -18.56
C PHE A 340 -25.44 -20.14 -17.65
N VAL A 341 -26.62 -19.91 -18.22
CA VAL A 341 -27.85 -19.72 -17.42
C VAL A 341 -28.18 -21.00 -16.66
N CYS A 342 -28.09 -22.15 -17.31
CA CYS A 342 -28.31 -23.46 -16.70
C CYS A 342 -27.25 -23.76 -15.63
N ILE A 343 -25.96 -23.53 -15.93
CA ILE A 343 -24.86 -23.74 -14.98
C ILE A 343 -25.09 -22.93 -13.70
N ARG A 344 -25.44 -21.64 -13.82
CA ARG A 344 -25.73 -20.79 -12.65
C ARG A 344 -26.93 -21.27 -11.85
N HIS A 345 -27.99 -21.72 -12.53
CA HIS A 345 -29.16 -22.28 -11.88
C HIS A 345 -28.79 -23.55 -11.09
N ASP A 346 -28.03 -24.44 -11.73
CA ASP A 346 -27.54 -25.68 -11.14
C ASP A 346 -26.63 -25.42 -9.94
N GLU A 347 -25.70 -24.45 -10.02
CA GLU A 347 -24.86 -24.05 -8.89
C GLU A 347 -25.68 -23.56 -7.69
N VAL A 348 -26.69 -22.71 -7.89
CA VAL A 348 -27.55 -22.23 -6.81
C VAL A 348 -28.34 -23.37 -6.18
N ARG A 349 -28.90 -24.27 -7.02
CA ARG A 349 -29.59 -25.48 -6.56
C ARG A 349 -28.66 -26.34 -5.72
N ASP A 350 -27.45 -26.61 -6.22
CA ASP A 350 -26.51 -27.56 -5.62
C ASP A 350 -25.93 -27.01 -4.30
N VAL A 351 -25.61 -25.72 -4.23
CA VAL A 351 -25.19 -25.05 -2.98
C VAL A 351 -26.32 -25.08 -1.95
N THR A 352 -27.55 -24.75 -2.35
CA THR A 352 -28.70 -24.77 -1.45
C THR A 352 -28.97 -26.17 -0.91
N ALA A 353 -28.94 -27.17 -1.79
CA ALA A 353 -29.09 -28.57 -1.39
C ALA A 353 -27.96 -29.02 -0.47
N SER A 354 -26.71 -28.61 -0.72
CA SER A 354 -25.57 -28.92 0.15
C SER A 354 -25.76 -28.36 1.56
N MET A 355 -26.16 -27.09 1.70
CA MET A 355 -26.42 -26.48 3.00
C MET A 355 -27.58 -27.16 3.73
N LEU A 356 -28.65 -27.48 3.00
CA LEU A 356 -29.81 -28.15 3.59
C LEU A 356 -29.50 -29.58 4.05
N ARG A 357 -28.63 -30.32 3.36
CA ARG A 357 -28.18 -31.66 3.77
C ARG A 357 -27.43 -31.66 5.10
N GLU A 358 -26.82 -30.54 5.51
CA GLU A 358 -26.16 -30.45 6.81
C GLU A 358 -27.14 -30.43 7.98
N VAL A 359 -28.39 -30.00 7.75
CA VAL A 359 -29.39 -29.76 8.81
C VAL A 359 -30.59 -30.70 8.70
N CYS A 360 -30.98 -31.08 7.48
CA CYS A 360 -32.16 -31.88 7.16
C CYS A 360 -31.77 -33.28 6.65
N ARG A 361 -32.58 -34.30 6.98
CA ARG A 361 -32.25 -35.71 6.66
C ARG A 361 -32.75 -36.23 5.31
N ASP A 362 -33.57 -35.47 4.58
CA ASP A 362 -34.21 -35.91 3.32
C ASP A 362 -34.11 -34.85 2.21
N VAL A 363 -32.89 -34.46 1.86
CA VAL A 363 -32.64 -33.41 0.85
C VAL A 363 -32.05 -34.01 -0.43
N SER A 364 -32.86 -34.09 -1.47
CA SER A 364 -32.47 -34.47 -2.82
C SER A 364 -32.45 -33.26 -3.77
N THR A 365 -31.43 -33.19 -4.62
CA THR A 365 -31.46 -32.30 -5.79
C THR A 365 -32.43 -32.88 -6.83
N GLU A 366 -33.06 -32.02 -7.62
CA GLU A 366 -34.01 -32.42 -8.67
C GLU A 366 -33.41 -33.55 -9.55
N PRO A 367 -34.08 -34.72 -9.65
CA PRO A 367 -33.59 -35.84 -10.43
C PRO A 367 -33.68 -35.54 -11.92
N THR A 368 -32.83 -36.21 -12.71
CA THR A 368 -33.02 -36.26 -14.16
C THR A 368 -34.29 -37.04 -14.49
N LEU A 369 -34.96 -36.65 -15.57
CA LEU A 369 -36.01 -37.43 -16.20
C LEU A 369 -35.46 -38.80 -16.60
N LEU A 370 -36.36 -39.79 -16.66
CA LEU A 370 -36.02 -41.13 -17.10
C LEU A 370 -35.56 -41.09 -18.57
N PRO A 371 -34.51 -41.84 -18.93
CA PRO A 371 -34.12 -42.03 -20.33
C PRO A 371 -35.27 -42.61 -21.15
N ILE A 372 -35.26 -42.31 -22.44
CA ILE A 372 -36.23 -42.84 -23.41
C ILE A 372 -35.55 -44.01 -24.14
N ASP A 373 -36.15 -45.20 -24.05
CA ASP A 373 -35.68 -46.44 -24.68
C ASP A 373 -36.49 -46.77 -25.96
N GLY A 374 -36.98 -45.72 -26.64
CA GLY A 374 -37.70 -45.82 -27.92
C GLY A 374 -39.13 -45.27 -27.88
N GLU A 375 -39.58 -44.71 -26.77
CA GLU A 375 -40.90 -44.10 -26.64
C GLU A 375 -41.03 -42.85 -27.54
N GLN A 376 -42.17 -42.73 -28.23
CA GLN A 376 -42.51 -41.54 -29.01
C GLN A 376 -43.42 -40.62 -28.20
N LEU A 377 -42.88 -39.48 -27.78
CA LEU A 377 -43.64 -38.48 -27.04
C LEU A 377 -44.56 -37.70 -27.99
N GLN A 378 -45.83 -37.54 -27.60
CA GLN A 378 -46.89 -36.95 -28.42
C GLN A 378 -46.62 -35.49 -28.84
N TYR A 379 -45.95 -34.72 -27.97
CA TYR A 379 -45.68 -33.31 -28.19
C TYR A 379 -44.26 -33.10 -28.70
N ARG A 380 -44.10 -32.34 -29.80
CA ARG A 380 -42.79 -31.94 -30.33
C ARG A 380 -41.94 -31.12 -29.36
N THR A 381 -42.56 -30.53 -28.34
CA THR A 381 -41.91 -29.75 -27.28
C THR A 381 -41.38 -30.61 -26.14
N ALA A 382 -41.63 -31.92 -26.15
CA ALA A 382 -41.15 -32.81 -25.09
C ALA A 382 -39.62 -32.97 -25.16
N ASN A 383 -38.96 -32.84 -24.01
CA ASN A 383 -37.51 -32.96 -23.92
C ASN A 383 -37.11 -34.45 -24.02
N THR A 384 -36.43 -34.81 -25.10
CA THR A 384 -36.01 -36.18 -25.41
C THR A 384 -34.50 -36.39 -25.27
N ALA A 385 -33.78 -35.40 -24.72
CA ALA A 385 -32.35 -35.49 -24.51
C ALA A 385 -31.99 -36.47 -23.39
N ASN A 386 -30.83 -37.12 -23.51
CA ASN A 386 -30.23 -37.86 -22.41
C ASN A 386 -29.94 -36.90 -21.24
N GLU A 387 -30.20 -37.35 -20.01
CA GLU A 387 -30.10 -36.52 -18.79
C GLU A 387 -31.04 -35.30 -18.77
N ALA A 388 -32.14 -35.32 -19.55
CA ALA A 388 -33.15 -34.26 -19.51
C ALA A 388 -33.65 -34.01 -18.09
N ARG A 389 -33.96 -32.75 -17.76
CA ARG A 389 -34.53 -32.35 -16.46
C ARG A 389 -35.91 -31.73 -16.69
N PRO A 390 -36.81 -31.77 -15.69
CA PRO A 390 -38.04 -30.99 -15.74
C PRO A 390 -37.65 -29.50 -15.76
N GLU A 391 -37.73 -28.84 -16.92
CA GLU A 391 -37.53 -27.40 -16.98
C GLU A 391 -38.79 -26.70 -16.46
N TRP A 392 -38.65 -25.88 -15.42
CA TRP A 392 -39.70 -24.93 -15.01
C TRP A 392 -39.72 -23.79 -16.04
N THR A 393 -40.64 -23.87 -17.00
CA THR A 393 -40.91 -22.81 -17.98
C THR A 393 -41.45 -21.54 -17.35
#